data_AF-A0A5E4JER3-F1
#
_entry.id   AF-A0A5E4JER3-F1
#
_cell.length_a   1.000
_cell.length_b   1.000
_cell.length_c   1.000
_cell.angle_alpha   90.00
_cell.angle_beta   90.00
_cell.angle_gamma   90.00
#
_symmetry.space_group_name_H-M   'P 1'
#
loop_
_entity.id
_entity.type
_entity.pdbx_description
1 polymer ?
#
loop_
_entity_poly.entity_id
_entity_poly.type
_entity_poly.pdbx_seq_one_letter_code
_entity_poly.pdbx_strand_id
1 'polypeptide(L)'
;MTLAKLQGDLLKVREDLTRAKKANEGFERVLQEMSILKSRSIANPATKSQLVEELKGKEILDLFSSVELDFEELRQTMAKQSIEKEGIIDFIESIRTKKTFSFEDTQATLSFLEKSVEALDASHVAVKPEFIGLIDLGPLAVEHKLMRSNSGVIVEKERFSEFLVALLSKKMFHDLVFETDRVKIVLKNAREIMVEAENSNIRTMARIAKPTVY
;
A
#
# COMPACT_ATOMS: atom_id res chain seq x y z
N MET A 1 -17.66 -22.71 12.88
CA MET A 1 -16.34 -23.23 12.48
C MET A 1 -15.54 -23.57 13.73
N THR A 2 -14.81 -24.69 13.75
CA THR A 2 -13.98 -25.09 14.89
C THR A 2 -12.57 -24.52 14.77
N LEU A 3 -12.01 -24.04 15.88
CA LEU A 3 -10.64 -23.47 15.98
C LEU A 3 -9.56 -24.40 15.41
N ALA A 4 -9.74 -25.72 15.54
CA ALA A 4 -8.84 -26.72 14.99
C ALA A 4 -8.76 -26.71 13.45
N LYS A 5 -9.86 -26.37 12.77
CA LYS A 5 -9.90 -26.29 11.30
C LYS A 5 -9.18 -25.05 10.80
N LEU A 6 -9.38 -23.92 11.47
CA LEU A 6 -8.69 -22.65 11.20
C LEU A 6 -7.17 -22.78 11.38
N GLN A 7 -6.72 -23.49 12.41
CA GLN A 7 -5.30 -23.72 12.68
C GLN A 7 -4.64 -24.61 11.60
N GLY A 8 -5.36 -25.61 11.10
CA GLY A 8 -4.91 -26.45 9.99
C GLY A 8 -4.81 -25.68 8.66
N ASP A 9 -5.78 -24.83 8.38
CA ASP A 9 -5.79 -24.00 7.16
C ASP A 9 -4.70 -22.92 7.21
N LEU A 10 -4.43 -22.33 8.38
CA LEU A 10 -3.31 -21.39 8.58
C LEU A 10 -1.93 -22.04 8.44
N LEU A 11 -1.78 -23.29 8.85
CA LEU A 11 -0.55 -24.06 8.64
C LEU A 11 -0.29 -24.31 7.16
N LYS A 12 -1.32 -24.66 6.39
CA LYS A 12 -1.21 -24.84 4.93
C LYS A 12 -0.85 -23.55 4.20
N VAL A 13 -1.51 -22.44 4.54
CA VAL A 13 -1.19 -21.13 3.95
C VAL A 13 0.25 -20.71 4.25
N ARG A 14 0.76 -20.98 5.46
CA ARG A 14 2.16 -20.72 5.81
C ARG A 14 3.12 -21.59 5.00
N GLU A 15 2.79 -22.86 4.77
CA GLU A 15 3.59 -23.76 3.94
C GLU A 15 3.58 -23.31 2.47
N ASP A 16 2.43 -22.91 1.94
CA ASP A 16 2.28 -22.41 0.56
C ASP A 16 3.01 -21.09 0.35
N LEU A 17 2.97 -20.17 1.32
CA LEU A 17 3.76 -18.93 1.31
C LEU A 17 5.27 -19.21 1.38
N THR A 18 5.68 -20.21 2.15
CA THR A 18 7.09 -20.62 2.22
C THR A 18 7.55 -21.23 0.89
N ARG A 19 6.68 -21.99 0.21
CA ARG A 19 6.93 -22.54 -1.13
C ARG A 19 6.99 -21.43 -2.17
N ALA A 20 6.06 -20.49 -2.16
CA ALA A 20 6.04 -19.34 -3.07
C ALA A 20 7.28 -18.46 -2.89
N LYS A 21 7.72 -18.24 -1.64
CA LYS A 21 8.96 -17.51 -1.36
C LYS A 21 10.19 -18.23 -1.93
N LYS A 22 10.30 -19.55 -1.75
CA LYS A 22 11.38 -20.35 -2.34
C LYS A 22 11.33 -20.35 -3.88
N ALA A 23 10.14 -20.37 -4.47
CA ALA A 23 9.96 -20.27 -5.92
C ALA A 23 10.41 -18.90 -6.44
N ASN A 24 10.08 -17.80 -5.75
CA ASN A 24 10.56 -16.45 -6.08
C ASN A 24 12.08 -16.33 -5.95
N GLU A 25 12.68 -16.88 -4.89
CA GLU A 25 14.14 -16.91 -4.74
C GLU A 25 14.81 -17.72 -5.87
N GLY A 26 14.18 -18.81 -6.33
CA GLY A 26 14.60 -19.56 -7.51
C GLY A 26 14.50 -18.72 -8.79
N PHE A 27 13.39 -18.02 -8.99
CA PHE A 27 13.13 -17.17 -10.14
C PHE A 27 14.11 -16.00 -10.24
N GLU A 28 14.45 -15.37 -9.10
CA GLU A 28 15.47 -14.31 -9.04
C GLU A 28 16.87 -14.82 -9.41
N ARG A 29 17.24 -16.03 -8.98
CA ARG A 29 18.52 -16.66 -9.40
C ARG A 29 18.53 -16.97 -10.90
N VAL A 30 17.43 -17.47 -11.44
CA VAL A 30 17.28 -17.71 -12.88
C VAL A 30 17.41 -16.41 -13.67
N LEU A 31 16.78 -15.33 -13.19
CA LEU A 31 16.90 -14.00 -13.82
C LEU A 31 18.33 -13.45 -13.75
N GLN A 32 19.03 -13.64 -12.64
CA GLN A 32 20.45 -13.25 -12.52
C GLN A 32 21.33 -14.03 -13.48
N GLU A 33 21.19 -15.35 -13.56
CA GLU A 33 21.96 -16.17 -14.50
C GLU A 33 21.64 -15.84 -15.96
N MET A 34 20.36 -15.64 -16.30
CA MET A 34 19.96 -15.18 -17.63
C MET A 34 20.57 -13.81 -17.97
N SER A 35 20.65 -12.89 -17.01
CA SER A 35 21.27 -11.58 -17.21
C SER A 35 22.78 -11.69 -17.47
N ILE A 36 23.48 -12.60 -16.77
CA ILE A 36 24.91 -12.90 -16.99
C ILE A 36 25.12 -13.57 -18.35
N LEU A 37 24.24 -14.47 -18.77
CA LEU A 37 24.32 -15.13 -20.08
C LEU A 37 24.01 -14.15 -21.22
N LYS A 38 23.06 -13.24 -21.02
CA LYS A 38 22.70 -12.19 -21.98
C LYS A 38 23.84 -11.18 -22.17
N SER A 39 24.51 -10.76 -21.10
CA SER A 39 25.67 -9.85 -21.21
C SER A 39 26.85 -10.50 -21.95
N ARG A 40 27.08 -11.81 -21.76
CA ARG A 40 28.08 -12.58 -22.51
C ARG A 40 27.71 -12.81 -23.98
N SER A 41 26.42 -13.06 -24.25
CA SER A 41 25.90 -13.19 -25.63
C SER A 41 26.02 -11.90 -26.44
N ILE A 42 25.90 -10.73 -25.81
CA ILE A 42 26.08 -9.43 -26.47
C ILE A 42 27.56 -9.19 -26.80
N ALA A 43 28.48 -9.73 -26.01
CA ALA A 43 29.92 -9.56 -26.20
C ALA A 43 30.51 -10.43 -27.34
N ASN A 44 29.87 -11.56 -27.72
CA ASN A 44 30.39 -12.41 -28.79
C ASN A 44 29.30 -13.25 -29.51
N PRO A 45 28.74 -12.79 -30.64
CA PRO A 45 27.58 -13.40 -31.32
C PRO A 45 27.80 -14.84 -31.84
N ALA A 46 29.05 -15.30 -31.95
CA ALA A 46 29.39 -16.63 -32.46
C ALA A 46 29.15 -17.78 -31.45
N THR A 47 28.82 -17.48 -30.19
CA THR A 47 28.68 -18.48 -29.10
C THR A 47 27.25 -18.97 -28.85
N LYS A 48 26.27 -18.54 -29.66
CA LYS A 48 24.84 -18.85 -29.45
C LYS A 48 24.53 -20.36 -29.43
N SER A 49 25.20 -21.16 -30.26
CA SER A 49 24.98 -22.61 -30.30
C SER A 49 25.60 -23.35 -29.10
N GLN A 50 26.74 -22.89 -28.60
CA GLN A 50 27.37 -23.43 -27.38
C GLN A 50 26.59 -23.07 -26.11
N LEU A 51 26.01 -21.86 -26.05
CA LEU A 51 25.14 -21.43 -24.95
C LEU A 51 23.85 -22.26 -24.88
N VAL A 52 23.28 -22.66 -26.01
CA VAL A 52 22.08 -23.53 -26.05
C VAL A 52 22.40 -24.95 -25.60
N GLU A 53 23.58 -25.49 -25.93
CA GLU A 53 24.02 -26.79 -25.40
C GLU A 53 24.34 -26.73 -23.90
N GLU A 54 24.97 -25.66 -23.39
CA GLU A 54 25.16 -25.48 -21.94
C GLU A 54 23.83 -25.32 -21.19
N LEU A 55 22.84 -24.63 -21.76
CA LEU A 55 21.49 -24.49 -21.18
C LEU A 55 20.72 -25.81 -21.15
N LYS A 56 20.91 -26.67 -22.16
CA LYS A 56 20.40 -28.06 -22.16
C LYS A 56 21.13 -28.94 -21.16
N GLY A 57 22.45 -28.81 -21.03
CA GLY A 57 23.27 -29.60 -20.11
C GLY A 57 23.11 -29.24 -18.64
N LYS A 58 22.63 -28.03 -18.31
CA LYS A 58 22.45 -27.54 -16.93
C LYS A 58 21.06 -27.80 -16.33
N GLU A 59 20.24 -28.65 -16.93
CA GLU A 59 18.86 -28.95 -16.49
C GLU A 59 17.94 -27.70 -16.47
N ILE A 60 18.37 -26.57 -17.04
CA ILE A 60 17.62 -25.30 -16.99
C ILE A 60 16.36 -25.38 -17.86
N LEU A 61 16.41 -26.09 -18.99
CA LEU A 61 15.21 -26.32 -19.82
C LEU A 61 14.23 -27.29 -19.16
N ASP A 62 14.72 -28.26 -18.38
CA ASP A 62 13.86 -29.18 -17.61
C ASP A 62 13.25 -28.46 -16.41
N LEU A 63 14.00 -27.58 -15.74
CA LEU A 63 13.49 -26.64 -14.73
C LEU A 63 12.46 -25.67 -15.31
N PHE A 64 12.70 -25.12 -16.50
CA PHE A 64 11.74 -24.22 -17.15
C PHE A 64 10.46 -24.96 -17.55
N SER A 65 10.59 -26.18 -18.07
CA SER A 65 9.45 -27.04 -18.42
C SER A 65 8.68 -27.50 -17.17
N SER A 66 9.38 -27.80 -16.07
CA SER A 66 8.78 -28.12 -14.77
C SER A 66 8.05 -26.92 -14.20
N VAL A 67 8.61 -25.71 -14.29
CA VAL A 67 7.96 -24.47 -13.85
C VAL A 67 6.75 -24.15 -14.72
N GLU A 68 6.81 -24.36 -16.04
CA GLU A 68 5.64 -24.23 -16.92
C GLU A 68 4.54 -25.25 -16.59
N LEU A 69 4.91 -26.51 -16.30
CA LEU A 69 3.98 -27.54 -15.85
C LEU A 69 3.36 -27.17 -14.50
N ASP A 70 4.16 -26.72 -13.54
CA ASP A 70 3.69 -26.26 -12.23
C ASP A 70 2.77 -25.05 -12.37
N PHE A 71 3.07 -24.10 -13.25
CA PHE A 71 2.21 -22.94 -13.53
C PHE A 71 0.91 -23.31 -14.21
N GLU A 72 0.94 -24.25 -15.16
CA GLU A 72 -0.25 -24.71 -15.86
C GLU A 72 -1.11 -25.60 -14.95
N GLU A 73 -0.51 -26.41 -14.07
CA GLU A 73 -1.21 -27.10 -12.99
C GLU A 73 -1.80 -26.13 -11.97
N LEU A 74 -1.07 -25.08 -11.58
CA LEU A 74 -1.59 -24.04 -10.70
C LEU A 74 -2.75 -23.30 -11.35
N ARG A 75 -2.63 -22.97 -12.65
CA ARG A 75 -3.67 -22.32 -13.45
C ARG A 75 -4.90 -23.21 -13.62
N GLN A 76 -4.73 -24.50 -13.88
CA GLN A 76 -5.82 -25.45 -13.96
C GLN A 76 -6.46 -25.71 -12.59
N THR A 77 -5.68 -25.71 -11.52
CA THR A 77 -6.18 -25.83 -10.15
C THR A 77 -6.96 -24.57 -9.75
N MET A 78 -6.47 -23.38 -10.10
CA MET A 78 -7.17 -22.11 -9.92
C MET A 78 -8.41 -21.96 -10.81
N ALA A 79 -8.41 -22.57 -12.01
CA ALA A 79 -9.57 -22.59 -12.90
C ALA A 79 -10.63 -23.62 -12.48
N LYS A 80 -10.23 -24.71 -11.81
CA LYS A 80 -11.11 -25.75 -11.26
C LYS A 80 -11.61 -25.43 -9.84
N GLN A 81 -10.89 -24.60 -9.10
CA GLN A 81 -11.38 -24.05 -7.83
C GLN A 81 -12.30 -22.87 -8.15
N SER A 82 -13.60 -23.00 -7.86
CA SER A 82 -14.45 -21.82 -7.68
C SER A 82 -14.00 -21.15 -6.38
N ILE A 83 -12.87 -20.45 -6.41
CA ILE A 83 -12.50 -19.55 -5.32
C ILE A 83 -13.58 -18.48 -5.35
N GLU A 84 -14.46 -18.51 -4.35
CA GLU A 84 -15.47 -17.48 -4.15
C GLU A 84 -14.73 -16.14 -4.21
N LYS A 85 -15.04 -15.31 -5.22
CA LYS A 85 -14.35 -14.04 -5.49
C LYS A 85 -14.24 -13.16 -4.23
N GLU A 86 -15.17 -13.35 -3.31
CA GLU A 86 -15.24 -12.74 -1.98
C GLU A 86 -13.99 -13.02 -1.13
N GLY A 87 -13.45 -14.25 -1.13
CA GLY A 87 -12.27 -14.61 -0.33
C GLY A 87 -10.96 -13.94 -0.80
N ILE A 88 -10.82 -13.70 -2.11
CA ILE A 88 -9.68 -12.97 -2.67
C ILE A 88 -9.76 -11.48 -2.32
N ILE A 89 -10.97 -10.90 -2.38
CA ILE A 89 -11.21 -9.51 -1.99
C ILE A 89 -10.89 -9.33 -0.50
N ASP A 90 -11.37 -10.23 0.36
CA ASP A 90 -11.10 -10.17 1.80
C ASP A 90 -9.62 -10.31 2.14
N PHE A 91 -8.89 -11.16 1.41
CA PHE A 91 -7.44 -11.27 1.56
C PHE A 91 -6.72 -9.99 1.13
N ILE A 92 -7.03 -9.44 -0.05
CA ILE A 92 -6.46 -8.18 -0.53
C ILE A 92 -6.79 -7.03 0.44
N GLU A 93 -8.02 -6.98 0.94
CA GLU A 93 -8.45 -6.01 1.96
C GLU A 93 -7.82 -6.27 3.32
N SER A 94 -7.24 -7.45 3.62
CA SER A 94 -6.52 -7.73 4.87
C SER A 94 -5.07 -7.26 4.85
N ILE A 95 -4.43 -7.24 3.68
CA ILE A 95 -3.04 -6.81 3.50
C ILE A 95 -2.92 -5.35 3.02
N ARG A 96 -4.04 -4.70 2.70
CA ARG A 96 -4.04 -3.32 2.22
C ARG A 96 -3.49 -2.37 3.29
N THR A 97 -2.43 -1.65 2.94
CA THR A 97 -1.77 -0.61 3.76
C THR A 97 -1.99 0.81 3.21
N LYS A 98 -2.75 0.92 2.11
CA LYS A 98 -3.04 2.18 1.44
C LYS A 98 -4.43 2.20 0.83
N LYS A 99 -5.20 3.27 1.06
CA LYS A 99 -6.56 3.42 0.51
C LYS A 99 -6.85 4.87 0.15
N THR A 100 -7.47 5.08 -1.00
CA THR A 100 -7.98 6.40 -1.43
C THR A 100 -9.46 6.51 -1.11
N PHE A 101 -9.86 7.67 -0.61
CA PHE A 101 -11.23 8.07 -0.36
C PHE A 101 -11.56 9.29 -1.20
N SER A 102 -12.74 9.27 -1.82
CA SER A 102 -13.28 10.37 -2.61
C SER A 102 -14.61 10.78 -1.99
N PHE A 103 -14.79 12.08 -1.81
CA PHE A 103 -15.96 12.67 -1.16
C PHE A 103 -16.76 13.52 -2.14
N GLU A 104 -18.07 13.61 -1.92
CA GLU A 104 -18.96 14.41 -2.78
C GLU A 104 -18.66 15.91 -2.66
N ASP A 105 -18.35 16.37 -1.45
CA ASP A 105 -18.03 17.76 -1.14
C ASP A 105 -16.89 17.89 -0.12
N THR A 106 -16.43 19.12 0.08
CA THR A 106 -15.34 19.45 1.00
C THR A 106 -15.75 19.35 2.47
N GLN A 107 -17.03 19.48 2.81
CA GLN A 107 -17.50 19.32 4.19
C GLN A 107 -17.41 17.86 4.63
N ALA A 108 -17.73 16.92 3.75
CA ALA A 108 -17.51 15.51 3.97
C ALA A 108 -16.02 15.18 4.19
N THR A 109 -15.12 15.83 3.43
CA THR A 109 -13.66 15.72 3.64
C THR A 109 -13.23 16.24 5.02
N LEU A 110 -13.75 17.40 5.45
CA LEU A 110 -13.46 17.99 6.77
C LEU A 110 -13.96 17.07 7.89
N SER A 111 -15.22 16.64 7.83
CA SER A 111 -15.79 15.72 8.82
C SER A 111 -15.02 14.40 8.88
N PHE A 112 -14.52 13.91 7.74
CA PHE A 112 -13.70 12.72 7.70
C PHE A 112 -12.39 12.93 8.46
N LEU A 113 -11.66 14.02 8.20
CA LEU A 113 -10.40 14.33 8.89
C LEU A 113 -10.58 14.48 10.40
N GLU A 114 -11.60 15.22 10.84
CA GLU A 114 -11.90 15.41 12.27
C GLU A 114 -12.18 14.09 12.98
N LYS A 115 -13.13 13.32 12.47
CA LYS A 115 -13.48 12.00 13.02
C LYS A 115 -12.31 11.03 12.97
N SER A 116 -11.43 11.16 11.99
CA SER A 116 -10.23 10.33 11.87
C SER A 116 -9.28 10.57 13.03
N VAL A 117 -8.99 11.83 13.37
CA VAL A 117 -8.13 12.19 14.50
C VAL A 117 -8.75 11.74 15.82
N GLU A 118 -10.06 11.90 15.99
CA GLU A 118 -10.79 11.41 17.16
C GLU A 118 -10.69 9.89 17.31
N ALA A 119 -10.99 9.14 16.25
CA ALA A 119 -11.01 7.68 16.27
C ALA A 119 -9.63 7.05 16.45
N LEU A 120 -8.56 7.74 16.03
CA LEU A 120 -7.19 7.29 16.19
C LEU A 120 -6.61 7.61 17.57
N ASP A 121 -7.33 8.39 18.38
CA ASP A 121 -6.90 8.90 19.68
C ASP A 121 -5.55 9.63 19.62
N ALA A 122 -5.32 10.37 18.54
CA ALA A 122 -4.09 11.14 18.36
C ALA A 122 -4.17 12.46 19.13
N SER A 123 -3.23 12.69 20.04
CA SER A 123 -3.16 13.95 20.81
C SER A 123 -2.68 15.14 19.98
N HIS A 124 -1.88 14.88 18.95
CA HIS A 124 -1.33 15.90 18.06
C HIS A 124 -1.31 15.39 16.62
N VAL A 125 -1.41 16.31 15.67
CA VAL A 125 -1.31 16.04 14.23
C VAL A 125 -0.23 16.94 13.65
N ALA A 126 0.77 16.34 13.02
CA ALA A 126 1.76 17.07 12.25
C ALA A 126 1.18 17.36 10.85
N VAL A 127 1.13 18.63 10.47
CA VAL A 127 0.63 19.06 9.15
C VAL A 127 1.75 19.70 8.37
N LYS A 128 2.02 19.18 7.17
CA LYS A 128 3.09 19.65 6.27
C LYS A 128 2.62 19.65 4.82
N PRO A 129 3.18 20.50 3.94
CA PRO A 129 2.99 20.38 2.50
C PRO A 129 3.52 19.04 2.00
N GLU A 130 2.89 18.45 0.98
CA GLU A 130 3.38 17.23 0.33
C GLU A 130 4.77 17.44 -0.30
N PHE A 131 4.97 18.62 -0.92
CA PHE A 131 6.26 19.04 -1.45
C PHE A 131 6.68 20.40 -0.89
N ILE A 132 7.98 20.56 -0.64
CA ILE A 132 8.56 21.80 -0.13
C ILE A 132 8.26 22.94 -1.12
N GLY A 133 7.73 24.04 -0.61
CA GLY A 133 7.45 25.26 -1.38
C GLY A 133 6.05 25.33 -2.02
N LEU A 134 5.21 24.29 -1.90
CA LEU A 134 3.83 24.34 -2.43
C LEU A 134 2.91 25.22 -1.59
N ILE A 135 3.02 25.14 -0.26
CA ILE A 135 2.16 25.85 0.68
C ILE A 135 3.01 26.41 1.81
N ASP A 136 2.85 27.69 2.11
CA ASP A 136 3.45 28.31 3.28
C ASP A 136 2.47 28.31 4.45
N LEU A 137 2.72 27.43 5.44
CA LEU A 137 1.94 27.33 6.67
C LEU A 137 2.40 28.32 7.75
N GLY A 138 3.44 29.13 7.49
CA GLY A 138 3.99 30.10 8.42
C GLY A 138 2.98 31.12 8.94
N PRO A 139 2.18 31.79 8.08
CA PRO A 139 1.17 32.74 8.52
C PRO A 139 0.12 32.12 9.45
N LEU A 140 -0.34 30.91 9.13
CA LEU A 140 -1.28 30.15 9.97
C LEU A 140 -0.67 29.76 11.31
N ALA A 141 0.62 29.41 11.32
CA ALA A 141 1.33 29.08 12.56
C ALA A 141 1.37 30.25 13.53
N VAL A 142 1.58 31.48 13.03
CA VAL A 142 1.59 32.70 13.85
C VAL A 142 0.18 33.06 14.31
N GLU A 143 -0.79 33.09 13.38
CA GLU A 143 -2.19 33.44 13.64
C GLU A 143 -2.81 32.54 14.71
N HIS A 144 -2.55 31.23 14.63
CA HIS A 144 -3.08 30.24 15.55
C HIS A 144 -2.07 29.83 16.63
N LYS A 145 -0.94 30.52 16.81
CA LYS A 145 0.07 30.16 17.84
C LYS A 145 0.43 28.65 17.84
N LEU A 146 0.61 28.07 16.66
CA LEU A 146 0.94 26.64 16.49
C LEU A 146 2.45 26.43 16.63
N MET A 147 2.83 25.25 17.11
CA MET A 147 4.24 24.87 17.15
C MET A 147 4.73 24.60 15.73
N ARG A 148 5.81 25.25 15.30
CA ARG A 148 6.42 25.03 13.98
C ARG A 148 7.34 23.82 14.03
N SER A 149 7.32 23.00 12.98
CA SER A 149 8.32 21.97 12.72
C SER A 149 9.21 22.39 11.55
N ASN A 150 10.27 21.62 11.25
CA ASN A 150 11.21 21.92 10.15
C ASN A 150 10.53 22.07 8.77
N SER A 151 9.35 21.50 8.57
CA SER A 151 8.64 21.51 7.28
C SER A 151 7.13 21.76 7.39
N GLY A 152 6.62 22.14 8.56
CA GLY A 152 5.18 22.29 8.77
C GLY A 152 4.82 22.83 10.16
N VAL A 153 3.66 22.40 10.66
CA VAL A 153 3.11 22.80 11.97
C VAL A 153 2.64 21.57 12.73
N ILE A 154 2.61 21.65 14.05
CA ILE A 154 2.01 20.66 14.94
C ILE A 154 0.75 21.28 15.52
N VAL A 155 -0.36 20.55 15.40
CA VAL A 155 -1.69 20.98 15.83
C VAL A 155 -2.18 20.04 16.91
N GLU A 156 -2.58 20.57 18.05
CA GLU A 156 -3.24 19.82 19.13
C GLU A 156 -4.64 19.36 18.67
N LYS A 157 -5.08 18.19 19.12
CA LYS A 157 -6.37 17.59 18.76
C LYS A 157 -7.53 18.56 18.94
N GLU A 158 -7.57 19.28 20.05
CA GLU A 158 -8.63 20.22 20.44
C GLU A 158 -8.75 21.39 19.45
N ARG A 159 -7.67 21.70 18.73
CA ARG A 159 -7.55 22.85 17.84
C ARG A 159 -7.61 22.43 16.36
N PHE A 160 -7.76 21.14 16.10
CA PHE A 160 -7.66 20.58 14.75
C PHE A 160 -8.80 21.06 13.85
N SER A 161 -10.04 21.06 14.33
CA SER A 161 -11.21 21.53 13.57
C SER A 161 -11.05 23.00 13.14
N GLU A 162 -10.68 23.88 14.07
CA GLU A 162 -10.43 25.30 13.80
C GLU A 162 -9.32 25.49 12.74
N PHE A 163 -8.26 24.69 12.84
CA PHE A 163 -7.16 24.73 11.88
C PHE A 163 -7.57 24.30 10.46
N LEU A 164 -8.43 23.27 10.32
CA LEU A 164 -8.94 22.86 9.02
C LEU A 164 -9.80 23.96 8.35
N VAL A 165 -10.64 24.63 9.15
CA VAL A 165 -11.42 25.78 8.67
C VAL A 165 -10.50 26.93 8.24
N ALA A 166 -9.44 27.19 9.00
CA ALA A 166 -8.45 28.20 8.65
C ALA A 166 -7.74 27.89 7.31
N LEU A 167 -7.31 26.63 7.10
CA LEU A 167 -6.74 26.17 5.83
C LEU A 167 -7.68 26.41 4.65
N LEU A 168 -8.98 26.11 4.81
CA LEU A 168 -9.97 26.32 3.77
C LEU A 168 -10.14 27.82 3.46
N SER A 169 -10.25 28.66 4.49
CA SER A 169 -10.44 30.11 4.33
C SER A 169 -9.29 30.80 3.60
N LYS A 170 -8.05 30.31 3.79
CA LYS A 170 -6.84 30.81 3.12
C LYS A 170 -6.58 30.14 1.76
N LYS A 171 -7.48 29.27 1.29
CA LYS A 171 -7.33 28.46 0.05
C LYS A 171 -6.08 27.58 0.05
N MET A 172 -5.67 27.08 1.21
CA MET A 172 -4.51 26.20 1.41
C MET A 172 -4.90 24.73 1.61
N PHE A 173 -6.16 24.38 1.37
CA PHE A 173 -6.71 23.04 1.64
C PHE A 173 -6.53 22.07 0.45
N HIS A 174 -5.28 21.83 0.05
CA HIS A 174 -4.87 20.89 -1.00
C HIS A 174 -3.39 20.53 -0.80
N ASP A 175 -2.88 19.45 -1.39
CA ASP A 175 -1.47 19.03 -1.31
C ASP A 175 -0.85 19.04 0.11
N LEU A 176 -1.63 18.62 1.11
CA LEU A 176 -1.21 18.59 2.52
C LEU A 176 -1.11 17.15 3.03
N VAL A 177 -0.15 16.93 3.92
CA VAL A 177 0.02 15.68 4.66
C VAL A 177 -0.31 15.93 6.13
N PHE A 178 -1.26 15.17 6.65
CA PHE A 178 -1.62 15.09 8.06
C PHE A 178 -1.07 13.78 8.62
N GLU A 179 -0.13 13.87 9.54
CA GLU A 179 0.62 12.72 10.07
C GLU A 179 0.41 12.61 11.58
N THR A 180 0.08 11.40 12.01
CA THR A 180 -0.02 10.96 13.41
C THR A 180 0.99 9.84 13.64
N ASP A 181 1.08 9.34 14.86
CA ASP A 181 1.84 8.14 15.21
C ASP A 181 1.35 6.87 14.48
N ARG A 182 0.08 6.84 14.07
CA ARG A 182 -0.60 5.63 13.54
C ARG A 182 -0.94 5.67 12.06
N VAL A 183 -1.09 6.87 11.51
CA VAL A 183 -1.66 7.10 10.19
C VAL A 183 -1.02 8.31 9.52
N LYS A 184 -0.74 8.17 8.23
CA LYS A 184 -0.41 9.26 7.33
C LYS A 184 -1.55 9.48 6.35
N ILE A 185 -2.09 10.69 6.33
CA ILE A 185 -3.20 11.11 5.47
C ILE A 185 -2.69 12.17 4.50
N VAL A 186 -2.80 11.92 3.21
CA VAL A 186 -2.40 12.84 2.14
C VAL A 186 -3.66 13.40 1.47
N LEU A 187 -3.90 14.69 1.65
CA LEU A 187 -4.95 15.44 0.98
C LEU A 187 -4.41 15.90 -0.37
N LYS A 188 -4.78 15.22 -1.46
CA LYS A 188 -4.36 15.61 -2.81
C LYS A 188 -5.13 16.83 -3.29
N ASN A 189 -6.43 16.87 -3.00
CA ASN A 189 -7.30 18.00 -3.30
C ASN A 189 -8.44 18.03 -2.27
N ALA A 190 -9.28 19.07 -2.33
CA ALA A 190 -10.34 19.28 -1.35
C ALA A 190 -11.39 18.14 -1.22
N ARG A 191 -11.39 17.15 -2.12
CA ARG A 191 -12.35 16.02 -2.15
C ARG A 191 -11.69 14.64 -2.27
N GLU A 192 -10.36 14.57 -2.35
CA GLU A 192 -9.63 13.31 -2.47
C GLU A 192 -8.54 13.20 -1.42
N ILE A 193 -8.64 12.17 -0.60
CA ILE A 193 -7.69 11.84 0.45
C ILE A 193 -7.12 10.45 0.22
N MET A 194 -5.83 10.30 0.42
CA MET A 194 -5.13 9.03 0.42
C MET A 194 -4.61 8.73 1.83
N VAL A 195 -4.96 7.57 2.37
CA VAL A 195 -4.57 7.12 3.71
C VAL A 195 -3.56 6.00 3.58
N GLU A 196 -2.44 6.13 4.30
CA GLU A 196 -1.39 5.12 4.47
C GLU A 196 -1.33 4.74 5.96
N ALA A 197 -1.65 3.49 6.28
CA ALA A 197 -1.70 2.99 7.66
C ALA A 197 -1.77 1.45 7.71
N GLU A 198 -1.65 0.90 8.92
CA GLU A 198 -2.01 -0.49 9.18
C GLU A 198 -3.48 -0.78 8.83
N ASN A 199 -3.76 -2.03 8.48
CA ASN A 199 -5.08 -2.43 7.98
C ASN A 199 -6.22 -2.17 8.98
N SER A 200 -5.96 -2.36 10.27
CA SER A 200 -6.87 -2.05 11.37
C SER A 200 -7.33 -0.58 11.34
N ASN A 201 -6.39 0.34 11.12
CA ASN A 201 -6.66 1.77 11.03
C ASN A 201 -7.38 2.10 9.71
N ILE A 202 -7.00 1.49 8.58
CA ILE A 202 -7.71 1.68 7.29
C ILE A 202 -9.17 1.25 7.38
N ARG A 203 -9.47 0.12 8.06
CA ARG A 203 -10.84 -0.33 8.29
C ARG A 203 -11.62 0.68 9.14
N THR A 204 -10.98 1.24 10.16
CA THR A 204 -11.57 2.30 11.00
C THR A 204 -11.89 3.53 10.16
N MET A 205 -10.94 4.02 9.37
CA MET A 205 -11.15 5.15 8.43
C MET A 205 -12.26 4.84 7.42
N ALA A 206 -12.31 3.62 6.89
CA ALA A 206 -13.35 3.23 5.93
C ALA A 206 -14.76 3.20 6.53
N ARG A 207 -14.90 3.00 7.84
CA ARG A 207 -16.20 3.15 8.53
C ARG A 207 -16.58 4.62 8.68
N ILE A 208 -15.61 5.49 8.98
CA ILE A 208 -15.80 6.94 9.10
C ILE A 208 -16.21 7.55 7.76
N ALA A 209 -15.62 7.08 6.66
CA ALA A 209 -15.89 7.58 5.31
C ALA A 209 -17.29 7.18 4.76
N LYS A 210 -18.01 6.26 5.39
CA LYS A 210 -19.38 5.93 4.97
C LYS A 210 -20.33 7.04 5.41
N PRO A 211 -21.22 7.54 4.55
CA PRO A 211 -22.24 8.49 4.97
C PRO A 211 -23.09 7.86 6.07
N THR A 212 -23.26 8.57 7.19
CA THR A 212 -24.26 8.24 8.20
C THR A 212 -25.62 8.44 7.54
N VAL A 213 -26.25 7.35 7.11
CA VAL A 213 -27.64 7.37 6.67
C VAL A 213 -28.47 7.63 7.93
N TYR A 214 -29.00 8.85 8.05
CA TYR A 214 -30.04 9.20 9.03
C TYR A 214 -31.41 8.97 8.40
#